data_AF-A0A182SUP0-F1
#
_entry.id   AF-A0A182SUP0-F1
#
_cell.length_a   1.000
_cell.length_b   1.000
_cell.length_c   1.000
_cell.angle_alpha   90.00
_cell.angle_beta   90.00
_cell.angle_gamma   90.00
#
_symmetry.space_group_name_H-M   'P 1'
#
loop_
_entity.id
_entity.type
_entity.pdbx_description
1 polymer ?
#
loop_
_entity_poly.entity_id
_entity_poly.type
_entity_poly.pdbx_seq_one_letter_code
_entity_poly.pdbx_strand_id
1 'polypeptide(L)'
;MLASQRIETVMGGVWGADVSQQHDDVPTKRGASPTLIEWLILAWVSGLIWSEVKQLWDVGLQEYVNDMWNVIDFVTNSLYVATVALRVVSYFEVQKEMTYNKFAADLQREKWDTWDPMLISEGLFSAANIFSSLKLVYIFSVNPHLGPLQVSLSRMVMDIMKFFFLYVLVLFAFSSGLNQLLWYYADLEKKRCPDVSNFSGPNMTSTDPNACIVWRRFAKYVVENSRPFP
;
A
#
# COMPACT_ATOMS: atom_id res chain seq x y z
N MET A 1 3.42 4.64 14.27
CA MET A 1 4.58 5.54 14.31
C MET A 1 4.43 6.71 15.28
N LEU A 2 3.21 7.15 15.64
CA LEU A 2 2.98 8.11 16.73
C LEU A 2 3.54 7.65 18.11
N ALA A 3 3.40 6.36 18.44
CA ALA A 3 3.94 5.83 19.70
C ALA A 3 5.49 5.82 19.73
N SER A 4 6.13 5.72 18.56
CA SER A 4 7.59 5.70 18.42
C SER A 4 8.20 7.07 18.73
N GLN A 5 7.54 8.15 18.26
CA GLN A 5 7.96 9.52 18.52
C GLN A 5 7.89 9.88 20.01
N ARG A 6 6.92 9.32 20.73
CA ARG A 6 6.79 9.49 22.18
C ARG A 6 7.89 8.79 22.97
N ILE A 7 8.38 7.65 22.48
CA ILE A 7 9.46 6.90 23.13
C ILE A 7 10.80 7.60 22.90
N GLU A 8 11.06 8.12 21.71
CA GLU A 8 12.31 8.86 21.41
C GLU A 8 12.39 10.18 22.20
N THR A 9 11.28 10.92 22.35
CA THR A 9 11.22 12.13 23.19
C THR A 9 11.38 11.82 24.68
N VAL A 10 10.79 10.73 25.18
CA VAL A 10 10.97 10.31 26.56
C VAL A 10 12.40 9.82 26.83
N MET A 11 13.00 9.04 25.92
CA MET A 11 14.35 8.51 26.09
C MET A 11 15.43 9.60 25.95
N GLY A 12 15.23 10.57 25.06
CA GLY A 12 16.05 11.79 24.98
C GLY A 12 15.93 12.68 26.22
N GLY A 13 14.77 12.68 26.90
CA GLY A 13 14.59 13.38 28.19
C GLY A 13 15.24 12.67 29.39
N VAL A 14 15.50 11.36 29.30
CA VAL A 14 16.17 10.59 30.36
C VAL A 14 17.71 10.71 30.27
N TRP A 15 18.24 10.88 29.05
CA TRP A 15 19.68 11.11 28.81
C TRP A 15 19.94 12.61 28.64
N GLY A 16 20.12 13.29 29.78
CA GLY A 16 20.20 14.76 29.89
C GLY A 16 21.06 15.44 28.81
N ALA A 17 20.38 16.14 27.91
CA ALA A 17 20.91 17.27 27.16
C ALA A 17 19.80 18.33 27.11
N ASP A 18 19.97 19.40 27.91
CA ASP A 18 19.15 20.61 27.81
C ASP A 18 19.25 21.17 26.38
N VAL A 19 18.19 21.03 25.60
CA VAL A 19 18.00 21.77 24.35
C VAL A 19 16.67 22.49 24.44
N SER A 20 16.78 23.82 24.45
CA SER A 20 15.72 24.82 24.56
C SER A 20 14.44 24.47 23.81
N GLN A 21 13.31 24.74 24.47
CA GLN A 21 11.98 24.80 23.86
C GLN A 21 11.98 25.65 22.58
N GLN A 22 11.65 25.01 21.45
CA GLN A 22 11.14 25.72 20.28
C GLN A 22 9.91 24.97 19.77
N HIS A 23 8.77 25.62 20.01
CA HIS A 23 7.44 25.57 19.39
C HIS A 23 7.13 24.42 18.41
N ASP A 24 5.95 23.81 18.62
CA ASP A 24 5.23 22.85 17.78
C ASP A 24 5.59 22.86 16.29
N ASP A 25 6.46 21.96 15.88
CA ASP A 25 6.53 21.46 14.51
C ASP A 25 6.69 19.96 14.57
N VAL A 26 5.59 19.23 14.38
CA VAL A 26 5.60 17.77 14.17
C VAL A 26 6.41 17.53 12.89
N PRO A 27 7.68 17.07 12.95
CA PRO A 27 8.44 16.96 11.73
C PRO A 27 8.17 15.58 11.16
N THR A 28 7.02 15.41 10.51
CA THR A 28 6.97 14.62 9.27
C THR A 28 7.77 15.37 8.20
N LYS A 29 9.06 15.61 8.45
CA LYS A 29 9.97 16.21 7.48
C LYS A 29 10.44 15.11 6.56
N ARG A 30 10.36 15.38 5.26
CA ARG A 30 10.83 14.46 4.20
C ARG A 30 12.34 14.27 4.45
N GLY A 31 12.81 13.02 4.56
CA GLY A 31 14.23 12.69 4.64
C GLY A 31 14.98 13.17 5.90
N ALA A 32 14.32 13.15 7.07
CA ALA A 32 15.04 13.29 8.35
C ALA A 32 16.19 12.26 8.46
N SER A 33 17.26 12.62 9.16
CA SER A 33 18.40 11.71 9.37
C SER A 33 17.93 10.38 9.96
N PRO A 34 18.47 9.23 9.51
CA PRO A 34 18.00 7.93 9.93
C PRO A 34 18.05 7.82 11.45
N THR A 35 16.89 7.60 12.06
CA THR A 35 16.78 7.56 13.51
C THR A 35 17.39 6.27 14.06
N LEU A 36 17.69 6.22 15.36
CA LEU A 36 18.17 4.99 16.00
C LEU A 36 17.23 3.80 15.76
N ILE A 37 15.93 4.08 15.63
CA ILE A 37 14.92 3.09 15.33
C ILE A 37 15.06 2.54 13.92
N GLU A 38 15.45 3.35 12.93
CA GLU A 38 15.69 2.85 11.57
C GLU A 38 16.89 1.92 11.50
N TRP A 39 17.95 2.21 12.26
CA TRP A 39 19.09 1.31 12.41
C TRP A 39 18.70 -0.02 13.08
N LEU A 40 17.84 0.02 14.10
CA LEU A 40 17.29 -1.19 14.73
C LEU A 40 16.41 -1.99 13.77
N ILE A 41 15.59 -1.32 12.94
CA ILE A 41 14.77 -1.97 11.91
C ILE A 41 15.66 -2.62 10.85
N LEU A 42 16.74 -1.97 10.41
CA LEU A 42 17.69 -2.54 9.45
C LEU A 42 18.36 -3.80 9.98
N ALA A 43 18.83 -3.76 11.23
CA ALA A 43 19.38 -4.94 11.91
C ALA A 43 18.34 -6.07 11.99
N TRP A 44 17.12 -5.76 12.41
CA TRP A 44 16.02 -6.71 12.47
C TRP A 44 15.72 -7.36 11.10
N VAL A 45 15.58 -6.56 10.05
CA VAL A 45 15.28 -7.05 8.69
C VAL A 45 16.41 -7.89 8.12
N SER A 46 17.68 -7.56 8.40
CA SER A 46 18.80 -8.43 8.02
C SER A 46 18.72 -9.81 8.67
N GLY A 47 18.23 -9.89 9.92
CA GLY A 47 17.97 -11.14 10.62
C GLY A 47 16.86 -11.95 9.96
N LEU A 48 15.77 -11.30 9.54
CA LEU A 48 14.66 -11.94 8.81
C LEU A 48 15.11 -12.51 7.46
N ILE A 49 15.88 -11.75 6.69
CA ILE A 49 16.42 -12.22 5.40
C ILE A 49 17.30 -13.45 5.65
N TRP A 50 18.19 -13.38 6.63
CA TRP A 50 19.08 -14.49 6.95
C TRP A 50 18.32 -15.75 7.38
N SER A 51 17.29 -15.62 8.23
CA SER A 51 16.50 -16.77 8.67
C SER A 51 15.76 -17.43 7.51
N GLU A 52 15.15 -16.64 6.62
CA GLU A 52 14.41 -17.19 5.47
C GLU A 52 15.33 -17.85 4.46
N VAL A 53 16.50 -17.25 4.18
CA VAL A 53 17.47 -17.83 3.24
C VAL A 53 17.99 -19.18 3.78
N LYS A 54 18.22 -19.30 5.08
CA LYS A 54 18.57 -20.59 5.69
C LYS A 54 17.43 -21.61 5.57
N GLN A 55 16.22 -21.23 5.92
CA GLN A 55 15.07 -22.13 5.82
C GLN A 55 14.86 -22.63 4.39
N LEU A 56 15.02 -21.76 3.40
CA LEU A 56 14.95 -22.12 1.99
C LEU A 56 16.07 -23.10 1.57
N TRP A 57 17.28 -22.89 2.10
CA TRP A 57 18.44 -23.74 1.81
C TRP A 57 18.29 -25.14 2.44
N ASP A 58 17.80 -25.21 3.66
CA ASP A 58 17.69 -26.47 4.42
C ASP A 58 16.52 -27.34 3.91
N VAL A 59 15.39 -26.72 3.52
CA VAL A 59 14.18 -27.44 3.06
C VAL A 59 14.21 -27.70 1.55
N GLY A 60 14.76 -26.78 0.76
CA GLY A 60 14.66 -26.79 -0.70
C GLY A 60 13.48 -25.98 -1.23
N LEU A 61 13.65 -25.36 -2.42
CA LEU A 61 12.69 -24.42 -3.00
C LEU A 61 11.33 -25.03 -3.33
N GLN A 62 11.30 -26.28 -3.80
CA GLN A 62 10.07 -26.93 -4.26
C GLN A 62 9.15 -27.29 -3.08
N GLU A 63 9.67 -27.94 -2.04
CA GLU A 63 8.92 -28.16 -0.79
C GLU A 63 8.51 -26.84 -0.13
N TYR A 64 9.36 -25.82 -0.14
CA TYR A 64 9.06 -24.52 0.46
C TYR A 64 7.84 -23.83 -0.18
N VAL A 65 7.77 -23.77 -1.52
CA VAL A 65 6.68 -23.08 -2.23
C VAL A 65 5.35 -23.85 -2.19
N ASN A 66 5.40 -25.17 -2.02
CA ASN A 66 4.19 -25.98 -1.87
C ASN A 66 3.49 -25.78 -0.52
N ASP A 67 4.22 -25.28 0.49
CA ASP A 67 3.62 -24.89 1.77
C ASP A 67 3.13 -23.44 1.71
N MET A 68 1.81 -23.27 1.66
CA MET A 68 1.16 -21.95 1.63
C MET A 68 1.57 -21.06 2.82
N TRP A 69 1.92 -21.65 3.96
CA TRP A 69 2.36 -20.91 5.14
C TRP A 69 3.74 -20.31 4.97
N ASN A 70 4.67 -21.07 4.38
CA ASN A 70 5.99 -20.56 4.02
C ASN A 70 5.89 -19.44 2.98
N VAL A 71 4.95 -19.56 2.03
CA VAL A 71 4.67 -18.49 1.07
C VAL A 71 4.15 -17.23 1.77
N ILE A 72 3.26 -17.35 2.75
CA ILE A 72 2.78 -16.19 3.54
C ILE A 72 3.93 -15.55 4.33
N ASP A 73 4.81 -16.35 4.94
CA ASP A 73 5.99 -15.87 5.65
C ASP A 73 6.95 -15.13 4.71
N PHE A 74 7.23 -15.69 3.54
CA PHE A 74 8.02 -15.04 2.49
C PHE A 74 7.40 -13.70 2.05
N VAL A 75 6.10 -13.66 1.79
CA VAL A 75 5.38 -12.44 1.40
C VAL A 75 5.49 -11.40 2.51
N THR A 76 5.27 -11.77 3.77
CA THR A 76 5.36 -10.86 4.92
C THR A 76 6.77 -10.27 5.06
N ASN A 77 7.79 -11.11 4.95
CA ASN A 77 9.19 -10.69 5.03
C ASN A 77 9.58 -9.81 3.84
N SER A 78 9.14 -10.15 2.63
CA SER A 78 9.38 -9.32 1.45
C SER A 78 8.72 -7.94 1.55
N LEU A 79 7.53 -7.84 2.17
CA LEU A 79 6.89 -6.55 2.46
C LEU A 79 7.72 -5.72 3.44
N TYR A 80 8.29 -6.32 4.49
CA TYR A 80 9.20 -5.62 5.40
C TYR A 80 10.46 -5.12 4.69
N VAL A 81 11.06 -5.95 3.82
CA VAL A 81 12.22 -5.56 3.00
C VAL A 81 11.86 -4.43 2.04
N ALA A 82 10.70 -4.50 1.38
CA ALA A 82 10.22 -3.45 0.47
C ALA A 82 9.98 -2.12 1.20
N THR A 83 9.39 -2.15 2.40
CA THR A 83 9.24 -0.95 3.25
C THR A 83 10.59 -0.30 3.53
N VAL A 84 11.58 -1.10 3.95
CA VAL A 84 12.93 -0.58 4.24
C VAL A 84 13.60 -0.03 2.98
N ALA A 85 13.51 -0.75 1.86
CA ALA A 85 14.07 -0.31 0.60
C ALA A 85 13.48 1.04 0.15
N LEU A 86 12.15 1.21 0.23
CA LEU A 86 11.50 2.47 -0.10
C LEU A 86 11.87 3.60 0.85
N ARG A 87 12.13 3.31 2.13
CA ARG A 87 12.66 4.32 3.08
C ARG A 87 14.07 4.78 2.73
N VAL A 88 14.92 3.85 2.33
CA VAL A 88 16.28 4.18 1.87
C VAL A 88 16.20 5.02 0.59
N VAL A 89 15.32 4.65 -0.35
CA VAL A 89 15.07 5.43 -1.58
C VAL A 89 14.56 6.83 -1.26
N SER A 90 13.58 6.97 -0.37
CA SER A 90 13.04 8.28 0.01
C SER A 90 14.09 9.16 0.68
N TYR A 91 14.97 8.58 1.50
CA TYR A 91 16.11 9.30 2.06
C TYR A 91 17.06 9.82 0.96
N PHE A 92 17.46 8.97 0.01
CA PHE A 92 18.33 9.38 -1.09
C PHE A 92 17.71 10.43 -2.00
N GLU A 93 16.41 10.32 -2.29
CA GLU A 93 15.67 11.27 -3.11
C GLU A 93 15.68 12.66 -2.46
N VAL A 94 15.40 12.74 -1.16
CA VAL A 94 15.45 13.99 -0.42
C VAL A 94 16.87 14.57 -0.36
N GLN A 95 17.88 13.75 -0.11
CA GLN A 95 19.28 14.22 -0.10
C GLN A 95 19.68 14.81 -1.46
N LYS A 96 19.23 14.20 -2.56
CA LYS A 96 19.45 14.71 -3.91
C LYS A 96 18.74 16.05 -4.12
N GLU A 97 17.48 16.16 -3.71
CA GLU A 97 16.71 17.40 -3.86
C GLU A 97 17.28 18.55 -3.01
N MET A 98 17.79 18.27 -1.81
CA MET A 98 18.42 19.24 -0.93
C MET A 98 19.68 19.88 -1.53
N THR A 99 20.31 19.23 -2.51
CA THR A 99 21.45 19.78 -3.25
C THR A 99 21.03 20.93 -4.17
N TYR A 100 19.79 20.90 -4.69
CA TYR A 100 19.26 21.92 -5.59
C TYR A 100 18.36 22.93 -4.87
N ASN A 101 17.59 22.48 -3.87
CA ASN A 101 16.67 23.31 -3.12
C ASN A 101 16.69 22.94 -1.62
N LYS A 102 17.23 23.82 -0.79
CA LYS A 102 17.37 23.62 0.66
C LYS A 102 16.03 23.51 1.41
N PHE A 103 14.93 23.92 0.79
CA PHE A 103 13.58 23.85 1.37
C PHE A 103 12.82 22.57 1.00
N ALA A 104 13.42 21.66 0.21
CA ALA A 104 12.76 20.43 -0.23
C ALA A 104 12.37 19.50 0.94
N ALA A 105 13.16 19.46 2.02
CA ALA A 105 12.86 18.67 3.21
C ALA A 105 11.73 19.24 4.09
N ASP A 106 11.39 20.52 3.92
CA ASP A 106 10.39 21.24 4.73
C ASP A 106 9.01 21.27 4.08
N LEU A 107 8.81 20.49 3.01
CA LEU A 107 7.55 20.41 2.31
C LEU A 107 6.50 19.69 3.19
N GLN A 108 5.40 20.38 3.45
CA GLN A 108 4.27 19.88 4.22
C GLN A 108 3.67 18.62 3.58
N ARG A 109 3.28 17.64 4.41
CA ARG A 109 2.80 16.30 3.99
C ARG A 109 1.63 16.32 3.01
N GLU A 110 0.76 17.34 3.09
CA GLU A 110 -0.38 17.50 2.19
C GLU A 110 0.02 17.79 0.73
N LYS A 111 1.24 18.29 0.52
CA LYS A 111 1.79 18.64 -0.80
C LYS A 111 2.66 17.53 -1.38
N TRP A 112 2.78 16.39 -0.71
CA TRP A 112 3.56 15.27 -1.22
C TRP A 112 2.86 14.66 -2.43
N ASP A 113 3.64 14.19 -3.38
CA ASP A 113 3.09 13.49 -4.53
C ASP A 113 2.41 12.19 -4.07
N THR A 114 1.38 11.76 -4.80
CA THR A 114 0.62 10.54 -4.48
C THR A 114 1.50 9.29 -4.57
N TRP A 115 2.57 9.34 -5.37
CA TRP A 115 3.54 8.26 -5.58
C TRP A 115 4.82 8.41 -4.78
N ASP A 116 4.87 9.33 -3.82
CA ASP A 116 6.07 9.52 -3.02
C ASP A 116 6.43 8.23 -2.24
N PRO A 117 7.70 7.78 -2.31
CA PRO A 117 8.13 6.49 -1.77
C PRO A 117 7.93 6.39 -0.26
N MET A 118 7.90 7.50 0.48
CA MET A 118 7.63 7.50 1.91
C MET A 118 6.20 7.08 2.21
N LEU A 119 5.19 7.61 1.50
CA LEU A 119 3.79 7.20 1.67
C LEU A 119 3.58 5.73 1.33
N ILE A 120 4.18 5.27 0.22
CA ILE A 120 4.11 3.87 -0.18
C ILE A 120 4.75 2.98 0.89
N SER A 121 5.90 3.38 1.44
CA SER A 121 6.58 2.62 2.50
C SER A 121 5.72 2.46 3.77
N GLU A 122 4.97 3.49 4.16
CA GLU A 122 4.08 3.45 5.32
C GLU A 122 2.87 2.52 5.07
N GLY A 123 2.32 2.55 3.85
CA GLY A 123 1.27 1.63 3.42
C GLY A 123 1.73 0.18 3.44
N LEU A 124 2.90 -0.10 2.86
CA LEU A 124 3.51 -1.43 2.90
C LEU A 124 3.84 -1.88 4.32
N PHE A 125 4.27 -0.98 5.20
CA PHE A 125 4.55 -1.31 6.61
C PHE A 125 3.26 -1.72 7.35
N SER A 126 2.16 -1.01 7.10
CA SER A 126 0.85 -1.38 7.64
C SER A 126 0.40 -2.74 7.13
N ALA A 127 0.53 -2.98 5.82
CA ALA A 127 0.22 -4.29 5.22
C ALA A 127 1.08 -5.41 5.83
N ALA A 128 2.40 -5.19 5.98
CA ALA A 128 3.32 -6.14 6.60
C ALA A 128 2.88 -6.49 8.04
N ASN A 129 2.43 -5.51 8.82
CA ASN A 129 1.93 -5.77 10.18
C ASN A 129 0.61 -6.56 10.18
N ILE A 130 -0.29 -6.34 9.20
CA ILE A 130 -1.50 -7.14 9.04
C ILE A 130 -1.14 -8.59 8.71
N PHE A 131 -0.27 -8.81 7.73
CA PHE A 131 0.21 -10.15 7.39
C PHE A 131 0.96 -10.81 8.54
N SER A 132 1.77 -10.06 9.28
CA SER A 132 2.42 -10.54 10.51
C SER A 132 1.41 -10.93 11.58
N SER A 133 0.26 -10.27 11.67
CA SER A 133 -0.80 -10.65 12.60
C SER A 133 -1.54 -11.92 12.17
N LEU A 134 -1.63 -12.19 10.86
CA LEU A 134 -2.19 -13.45 10.34
C LEU A 134 -1.33 -14.67 10.73
N LYS A 135 -0.04 -14.48 11.01
CA LYS A 135 0.84 -15.52 11.57
C LYS A 135 0.38 -16.01 12.95
N LEU A 136 -0.41 -15.23 13.69
CA LEU A 136 -1.04 -15.69 14.94
C LEU A 136 -2.16 -16.72 14.70
N VAL A 137 -2.78 -16.74 13.52
CA VAL A 137 -3.71 -17.82 13.17
C VAL A 137 -2.93 -19.13 12.99
N TYR A 138 -1.70 -19.04 12.49
CA TYR A 138 -0.82 -20.18 12.31
C TYR A 138 -0.31 -20.77 13.65
N ILE A 139 0.02 -19.94 14.64
CA ILE A 139 0.52 -20.45 15.94
C ILE A 139 -0.53 -21.26 16.71
N PHE A 140 -1.83 -21.06 16.43
CA PHE A 140 -2.89 -21.89 17.01
C PHE A 140 -2.83 -23.36 16.55
N SER A 141 -2.13 -23.68 15.47
CA SER A 141 -1.92 -25.06 15.00
C SER A 141 -1.08 -25.89 15.96
N VAL A 142 -0.22 -25.21 16.72
CA VAL A 142 0.71 -25.83 17.67
C VAL A 142 -0.03 -26.30 18.92
N ASN A 143 -1.23 -25.77 19.19
CA ASN A 143 -2.04 -26.23 20.30
C ASN A 143 -2.67 -27.60 19.97
N PRO A 144 -2.48 -28.63 20.81
CA PRO A 144 -2.95 -29.99 20.55
C PRO A 144 -4.49 -30.11 20.42
N HIS A 145 -5.24 -29.16 20.96
CA HIS A 145 -6.70 -29.12 20.84
C HIS A 145 -7.21 -28.32 19.62
N LEU A 146 -6.46 -27.31 19.18
CA LEU A 146 -6.88 -26.41 18.10
C LEU A 146 -6.30 -26.79 16.73
N GLY A 147 -5.20 -27.56 16.69
CA GLY A 147 -4.58 -28.04 15.45
C GLY A 147 -5.54 -28.77 14.50
N PRO A 148 -6.31 -29.80 14.97
CA PRO A 148 -7.29 -30.50 14.12
C PRO A 148 -8.38 -29.58 13.55
N LEU A 149 -8.77 -28.55 14.31
CA LEU A 149 -9.76 -27.56 13.89
C LEU A 149 -9.19 -26.64 12.82
N GLN A 150 -7.94 -26.19 12.96
CA GLN A 150 -7.26 -25.38 11.94
C GLN A 150 -7.05 -26.14 10.62
N VAL A 151 -6.68 -27.42 10.67
CA VAL A 151 -6.53 -28.25 9.46
C VAL A 151 -7.86 -28.37 8.72
N SER A 152 -8.96 -28.54 9.46
CA SER A 152 -10.31 -28.59 8.88
C SER A 152 -10.69 -27.26 8.23
N LEU A 153 -10.38 -26.14 8.89
CA LEU A 153 -10.61 -24.79 8.36
C LEU A 153 -9.80 -24.53 7.08
N SER A 154 -8.50 -24.88 7.08
CA SER A 154 -7.63 -24.68 5.92
C SER A 154 -8.15 -25.40 4.66
N ARG A 155 -8.67 -26.62 4.82
CA ARG A 155 -9.28 -27.37 3.70
C ARG A 155 -10.55 -26.69 3.18
N MET A 156 -11.39 -26.16 4.05
CA MET A 156 -12.59 -25.40 3.64
C MET A 156 -12.23 -24.11 2.91
N VAL A 157 -11.19 -23.38 3.37
CA VAL A 157 -10.72 -22.16 2.70
C VAL A 157 -10.23 -22.45 1.29
N MET A 158 -9.53 -23.58 1.07
CA MET A 158 -9.12 -23.98 -0.27
C MET A 158 -10.30 -24.21 -1.21
N ASP A 159 -11.42 -24.74 -0.71
CA ASP A 159 -12.64 -24.87 -1.51
C ASP A 159 -13.29 -23.52 -1.79
N ILE A 160 -13.34 -22.61 -0.81
CA ILE A 160 -13.80 -21.22 -0.99
C ILE A 160 -12.98 -20.50 -2.06
N MET A 161 -11.65 -20.65 -2.06
CA MET A 161 -10.77 -20.03 -3.06
C MET A 161 -11.07 -20.52 -4.48
N LYS A 162 -11.42 -21.80 -4.67
CA LYS A 162 -11.85 -22.32 -5.98
C LYS A 162 -13.14 -21.66 -6.45
N PHE A 163 -14.12 -21.50 -5.56
CA PHE A 163 -15.37 -20.80 -5.88
C PHE A 163 -15.14 -19.31 -6.16
N PHE A 164 -14.27 -18.66 -5.39
CA PHE A 164 -13.90 -17.26 -5.58
C PHE A 164 -13.25 -17.03 -6.95
N PHE A 165 -12.37 -17.94 -7.39
CA PHE A 165 -11.76 -17.86 -8.72
C PHE A 165 -12.82 -17.90 -9.84
N LEU A 166 -13.77 -18.83 -9.78
CA LEU A 166 -14.89 -18.88 -10.73
C LEU A 166 -15.73 -17.59 -10.69
N TYR A 167 -15.97 -17.05 -9.49
CA TYR A 167 -16.70 -15.80 -9.31
C TYR A 167 -15.98 -14.62 -9.98
N VAL A 168 -14.67 -14.49 -9.80
CA VAL A 168 -13.86 -13.44 -10.45
C VAL A 168 -13.88 -13.60 -11.98
N LEU A 169 -13.79 -14.82 -12.51
CA LEU A 169 -13.89 -15.06 -13.95
C LEU A 169 -15.24 -14.61 -14.53
N VAL A 170 -16.34 -14.91 -13.84
CA VAL A 170 -17.68 -14.46 -14.25
C VAL A 170 -17.78 -12.94 -14.20
N LEU A 171 -17.30 -12.30 -13.12
CA LEU A 171 -17.28 -10.84 -13.01
C LEU A 171 -16.44 -10.20 -14.12
N PHE A 172 -15.29 -10.78 -14.44
CA PHE A 172 -14.42 -10.27 -15.51
C PHE A 172 -15.09 -10.39 -16.88
N ALA A 173 -15.70 -11.54 -17.19
CA ALA A 173 -16.44 -11.74 -18.44
C ALA A 173 -17.61 -10.74 -18.57
N PHE A 174 -18.36 -10.54 -17.49
CA PHE A 174 -19.46 -9.57 -17.46
C PHE A 174 -18.95 -8.12 -17.55
N SER A 175 -17.87 -7.79 -16.85
CA SER A 175 -17.23 -6.47 -16.90
C SER A 175 -16.74 -6.13 -18.31
N SER A 176 -16.11 -7.09 -19.00
CA SER A 176 -15.69 -6.93 -20.40
C SER A 176 -16.88 -6.74 -21.34
N GLY A 177 -17.94 -7.54 -21.20
CA GLY A 177 -19.17 -7.40 -22.00
C GLY A 177 -19.88 -6.07 -21.77
N LEU A 178 -20.00 -5.62 -20.52
CA LEU A 178 -20.56 -4.29 -20.20
C LEU A 178 -19.69 -3.16 -20.72
N ASN A 179 -18.36 -3.27 -20.61
CA ASN A 179 -17.44 -2.29 -21.16
C ASN A 179 -17.64 -2.15 -22.68
N GLN A 180 -17.76 -3.27 -23.40
CA GLN A 180 -18.00 -3.23 -24.86
C GLN A 180 -19.34 -2.58 -25.22
N LEU A 181 -20.41 -2.85 -24.47
CA LEU A 181 -21.72 -2.26 -24.72
C LEU A 181 -21.77 -0.76 -24.38
N LEU A 182 -21.14 -0.36 -23.28
CA LEU A 182 -21.32 0.97 -22.69
C LEU A 182 -20.23 1.97 -23.10
N TRP A 183 -19.09 1.53 -23.63
CA TRP A 183 -17.99 2.42 -24.04
C TRP A 183 -18.43 3.43 -25.11
N TYR A 184 -19.22 3.00 -26.11
CA TYR A 184 -19.71 3.90 -27.16
C TYR A 184 -20.64 4.99 -26.62
N TYR A 185 -21.58 4.61 -25.75
CA TYR A 185 -22.50 5.58 -25.13
C TYR A 185 -21.78 6.52 -24.17
N ALA A 186 -20.79 6.02 -23.43
CA ALA A 186 -19.95 6.84 -22.56
C ALA A 186 -19.14 7.88 -23.36
N ASP A 187 -18.60 7.54 -24.53
CA ASP A 187 -17.88 8.48 -25.40
C ASP A 187 -18.81 9.55 -26.01
N LEU A 188 -20.02 9.17 -26.42
CA LEU A 188 -21.03 10.12 -26.89
C LEU A 188 -21.44 11.10 -25.79
N GLU A 189 -21.68 10.61 -24.58
CA GLU A 189 -22.11 11.47 -23.46
C GLU A 189 -20.97 12.37 -22.95
N LYS A 190 -19.72 11.89 -23.00
CA LYS A 190 -18.54 12.72 -22.73
C LYS A 190 -18.44 13.93 -23.67
N LYS A 191 -18.82 13.77 -24.94
CA LYS A 191 -18.88 14.89 -25.91
C LYS A 191 -20.06 15.82 -25.66
N ARG A 192 -21.18 15.29 -25.16
CA ARG A 192 -22.40 16.07 -24.84
C ARG A 192 -22.26 16.89 -23.55
N CYS A 193 -21.53 16.39 -22.56
CA CYS A 193 -21.27 17.05 -21.29
C CYS A 193 -19.79 17.47 -21.17
N PRO A 194 -19.32 18.50 -21.90
CA PRO A 194 -17.98 19.04 -21.71
C PRO A 194 -17.82 19.58 -20.28
N ASP A 195 -16.60 19.58 -19.77
CA ASP A 195 -16.35 19.98 -18.39
C ASP A 195 -16.87 21.39 -18.10
N VAL A 196 -17.67 21.48 -17.03
CA VAL A 196 -18.34 22.71 -16.55
C VAL A 196 -17.34 23.78 -16.07
N SER A 197 -16.03 23.54 -16.18
CA SER A 197 -15.00 24.49 -15.79
C SER A 197 -14.81 25.65 -16.78
N ASN A 198 -15.36 25.58 -18.00
CA ASN A 198 -15.03 26.56 -19.05
C ASN A 198 -16.19 27.02 -19.97
N PHE A 199 -17.44 27.11 -19.52
CA PHE A 199 -18.50 27.68 -20.37
C PHE A 199 -19.44 28.69 -19.69
N SER A 200 -19.14 29.97 -19.90
CA SER A 200 -20.09 31.08 -19.91
C SER A 200 -20.71 31.18 -21.32
N GLY A 201 -21.75 30.40 -21.60
CA GLY A 201 -22.48 30.46 -22.88
C GLY A 201 -23.98 30.18 -22.68
N PRO A 202 -24.90 31.02 -23.17
CA PRO A 202 -26.31 30.99 -22.80
C PRO A 202 -27.15 30.07 -23.71
N ASN A 203 -26.67 28.89 -24.08
CA ASN A 203 -27.42 27.95 -24.93
C ASN A 203 -27.13 26.49 -24.57
N MET A 204 -27.47 26.10 -23.33
CA MET A 204 -27.67 24.69 -22.98
C MET A 204 -29.17 24.44 -22.89
N THR A 205 -29.84 24.38 -24.05
CA THR A 205 -31.21 23.91 -24.11
C THR A 205 -31.22 22.40 -23.82
N SER A 206 -31.89 22.02 -22.73
CA SER A 206 -32.26 20.64 -22.36
C SER A 206 -31.11 19.61 -22.26
N THR A 207 -30.26 19.73 -21.24
CA THR A 207 -29.45 18.60 -20.78
C THR A 207 -29.63 18.47 -19.29
N ASP A 208 -30.27 17.40 -18.82
CA ASP A 208 -30.50 17.16 -17.40
C ASP A 208 -29.16 17.10 -16.67
N PRO A 209 -28.81 18.06 -15.79
CA PRO A 209 -27.50 18.12 -15.16
C PRO A 209 -27.21 16.87 -14.30
N ASN A 210 -28.27 16.21 -13.82
CA ASN A 210 -28.19 14.95 -13.08
C ASN A 210 -27.68 13.79 -13.96
N ALA A 211 -28.03 13.75 -15.26
CA ALA A 211 -27.59 12.71 -16.17
C ALA A 211 -26.07 12.79 -16.42
N CYS A 212 -25.54 13.99 -16.65
CA CYS A 212 -24.09 14.22 -16.81
C CYS A 212 -23.29 13.78 -15.57
N ILE A 213 -23.79 14.04 -14.35
CA ILE A 213 -23.10 13.66 -13.10
C ILE A 213 -23.06 12.14 -12.92
N VAL A 214 -24.18 11.46 -13.18
CA VAL A 214 -24.28 9.99 -13.09
C VAL A 214 -23.33 9.33 -14.09
N TRP A 215 -23.35 9.78 -15.34
CA TRP A 215 -22.47 9.25 -16.39
C TRP A 215 -21.00 9.53 -16.15
N ARG A 216 -20.65 10.69 -15.59
CA ARG A 216 -19.26 10.99 -15.20
C ARG A 216 -18.75 10.02 -14.14
N ARG A 217 -19.57 9.70 -13.14
CA ARG A 217 -19.22 8.72 -12.11
C ARG A 217 -19.04 7.33 -12.73
N PHE A 218 -19.92 6.93 -13.65
CA PHE A 218 -19.84 5.64 -14.35
C PHE A 218 -18.61 5.54 -15.27
N ALA A 219 -18.39 6.53 -16.14
CA ALA A 219 -17.29 6.56 -17.08
C ALA A 219 -15.91 6.56 -16.40
N LYS A 220 -15.78 7.15 -15.22
CA LYS A 220 -14.54 7.09 -14.41
C LYS A 220 -14.12 5.65 -14.10
N TYR A 221 -15.07 4.74 -13.86
CA TYR A 221 -14.76 3.35 -13.52
C TYR A 221 -14.53 2.46 -14.75
N VAL A 222 -14.99 2.88 -15.93
CA VAL A 222 -15.00 2.04 -17.16
C VAL A 222 -13.97 2.51 -18.19
N VAL A 223 -13.79 3.82 -18.35
CA VAL A 223 -13.06 4.42 -19.48
C VAL A 223 -11.64 4.86 -19.13
N GLU A 224 -11.35 5.23 -17.88
CA GLU A 224 -10.01 5.76 -17.50
C GLU A 224 -8.89 4.71 -17.70
N ASN A 225 -9.21 3.41 -17.71
CA ASN A 225 -8.27 2.31 -17.98
C ASN A 225 -8.27 1.81 -19.44
N SER A 226 -9.09 2.38 -20.32
CA SER A 226 -9.31 1.88 -21.68
C SER A 226 -8.61 2.73 -22.76
N ARG A 227 -7.76 3.69 -22.40
CA ARG A 227 -6.95 4.39 -23.41
C ARG A 227 -5.84 3.46 -23.91
N PRO A 228 -5.81 3.09 -25.20
CA PRO A 228 -4.58 2.54 -25.76
C PRO A 228 -3.48 3.59 -25.63
N PHE A 229 -2.31 3.16 -25.15
CA PHE A 229 -1.09 3.95 -25.28
C PHE A 229 -0.91 4.34 -26.75
N PRO A 230 -0.49 5.59 -27.05
CA PRO A 230 -0.27 6.04 -28.41
C PRO A 230 0.78 5.20 -29.16
#